data_AF-A0A2W6BI34-F1
#
_entry.id   AF-A0A2W6BI34-F1
#
_cell.length_a   1.000
_cell.length_b   1.000
_cell.length_c   1.000
_cell.angle_alpha   90.00
_cell.angle_beta   90.00
_cell.angle_gamma   90.00
#
_symmetry.space_group_name_H-M   'P 1'
#
loop_
_entity.id
_entity.type
_entity.pdbx_description
1 polymer ?
#
loop_
_entity_poly.entity_id
_entity_poly.type
_entity_poly.pdbx_seq_one_letter_code
_entity_poly.pdbx_strand_id
1 'polypeptide(L)'
;METVERIAEVVLYEGFLLYPYTRSTMKNQQRWTFGGVYPREYSEASGGDDPWLMQTQCLVSGNAQTEVAVKVRFLHVVDRKVAEHAGGEPCFVDELRVGDEVHRPWEEAIEREIVVDGVPGGVTMADLTIENRTVEIDVPEGSDQEPVLDPSGSRVGSIIREWSALRGRVEMRAESAGADLFRFTVRITNTTPLDTTWEGSGRDGIVRRSLISTHTILRVRNGDFVSLLEPPPEHAAEAARCENVKTWPVLVGDHGERDTILSSPIILYDYPQIAPESHGNFFDTTEIDELMALSVLTLTDDEKREMRETDPRSREILERTESLSPEELMSLHGSIRSLQTLRREE
;
A
#
# COMPACT_ATOMS: atom_id res chain seq x y z
N MET A 1 14.31 -7.35 -8.78
CA MET A 1 14.04 -6.00 -8.22
C MET A 1 12.72 -5.43 -8.73
N GLU A 2 12.52 -5.35 -10.04
CA GLU A 2 11.28 -4.84 -10.66
C GLU A 2 10.03 -5.66 -10.24
N THR A 3 10.15 -6.99 -10.17
CA THR A 3 9.05 -7.88 -9.72
C THR A 3 8.59 -7.59 -8.30
N VAL A 4 9.51 -7.37 -7.36
CA VAL A 4 9.18 -7.10 -5.95
C VAL A 4 8.46 -5.76 -5.79
N GLU A 5 8.96 -4.72 -6.45
CA GLU A 5 8.32 -3.40 -6.41
C GLU A 5 6.93 -3.44 -7.06
N ARG A 6 6.76 -4.23 -8.13
CA ARG A 6 5.46 -4.44 -8.78
C ARG A 6 4.48 -5.17 -7.86
N ILE A 7 4.90 -6.25 -7.19
CA ILE A 7 4.05 -6.95 -6.21
C ILE A 7 3.64 -5.98 -5.08
N ALA A 8 4.60 -5.24 -4.53
CA ALA A 8 4.33 -4.27 -3.47
C ALA A 8 3.36 -3.16 -3.92
N GLU A 9 3.46 -2.70 -5.17
CA GLU A 9 2.54 -1.71 -5.75
C GLU A 9 1.11 -2.28 -5.90
N VAL A 10 0.97 -3.52 -6.35
CA VAL A 10 -0.34 -4.17 -6.49
C VAL A 10 -1.00 -4.32 -5.12
N VAL A 11 -0.26 -4.85 -4.14
CA VAL A 11 -0.72 -5.04 -2.75
C VAL A 11 -1.06 -3.71 -2.07
N LEU A 12 -0.34 -2.63 -2.39
CA LEU A 12 -0.57 -1.29 -1.82
C LEU A 12 -1.99 -0.77 -2.09
N TYR A 13 -2.59 -1.14 -3.22
CA TYR A 13 -3.89 -0.61 -3.63
C TYR A 13 -5.04 -1.62 -3.54
N GLU A 14 -4.76 -2.90 -3.34
CA GLU A 14 -5.76 -3.98 -3.24
C GLU A 14 -6.78 -3.74 -2.13
N GLY A 15 -6.37 -3.12 -1.02
CA GLY A 15 -7.27 -2.70 0.06
C GLY A 15 -7.81 -1.27 -0.03
N PHE A 16 -7.41 -0.49 -1.05
CA PHE A 16 -7.71 0.94 -1.15
C PHE A 16 -8.72 1.29 -2.25
N LEU A 17 -8.59 0.67 -3.43
CA LEU A 17 -9.54 0.82 -4.54
C LEU A 17 -10.33 -0.47 -4.67
N LEU A 18 -11.54 -0.52 -4.09
CA LEU A 18 -12.38 -1.71 -4.13
C LEU A 18 -13.39 -1.61 -5.28
N TYR A 19 -13.56 -2.70 -6.01
CA TYR A 19 -14.62 -2.83 -7.01
C TYR A 19 -16.03 -2.76 -6.36
N PRO A 20 -17.02 -2.10 -7.00
CA PRO A 20 -16.94 -1.26 -8.20
C PRO A 20 -16.23 0.06 -7.94
N TYR A 21 -15.25 0.42 -8.78
CA TYR A 21 -14.32 1.55 -8.58
C TYR A 21 -14.96 2.95 -8.77
N THR A 22 -16.23 3.09 -8.41
CA THR A 22 -16.99 4.33 -8.40
C THR A 22 -17.04 4.94 -7.00
N ARG A 23 -17.11 6.27 -6.95
CA ARG A 23 -17.31 7.04 -5.72
C ARG A 23 -18.62 6.70 -5.01
N SER A 24 -19.67 6.47 -5.78
CA SER A 24 -21.03 6.22 -5.29
C SER A 24 -21.18 4.87 -4.59
N THR A 25 -20.25 3.93 -4.79
CA THR A 25 -20.26 2.62 -4.14
C THR A 25 -20.00 2.73 -2.64
N MET A 26 -20.91 2.15 -1.82
CA MET A 26 -20.82 2.19 -0.35
C MET A 26 -19.46 1.73 0.22
N LYS A 27 -18.81 0.72 -0.39
CA LYS A 27 -17.49 0.23 0.03
C LYS A 27 -16.37 1.26 -0.16
N ASN A 28 -16.50 2.15 -1.16
CA ASN A 28 -15.56 3.23 -1.41
C ASN A 28 -15.90 4.50 -0.62
N GLN A 29 -17.16 4.64 -0.18
CA GLN A 29 -17.59 5.66 0.77
C GLN A 29 -17.17 5.34 2.21
N GLN A 30 -17.21 4.05 2.60
CA GLN A 30 -16.72 3.56 3.88
C GLN A 30 -15.46 2.73 3.66
N ARG A 31 -14.32 3.42 3.55
CA ARG A 31 -13.03 2.78 3.25
C ARG A 31 -12.67 1.74 4.31
N TRP A 32 -12.71 0.46 3.91
CA TRP A 32 -12.12 -0.64 4.66
C TRP A 32 -10.62 -0.66 4.40
N THR A 33 -9.89 0.16 5.15
CA THR A 33 -8.44 0.30 4.96
C THR A 33 -7.70 -0.83 5.65
N PHE A 34 -7.49 -1.94 4.93
CA PHE A 34 -6.50 -2.94 5.33
C PHE A 34 -5.14 -2.25 5.54
N GLY A 35 -4.46 -2.58 6.64
CA GLY A 35 -3.16 -1.97 6.98
C GLY A 35 -3.19 -0.49 7.37
N GLY A 36 -4.33 0.02 7.82
CA GLY A 36 -4.41 1.35 8.43
C GLY A 36 -3.64 1.41 9.76
N VAL A 37 -2.75 2.39 9.90
CA VAL A 37 -2.08 2.75 11.16
C VAL A 37 -2.59 4.13 11.57
N TYR A 38 -3.50 4.14 12.55
CA TYR A 38 -4.28 5.30 12.96
C TYR A 38 -3.59 6.09 14.07
N PRO A 39 -3.89 7.39 14.24
CA PRO A 39 -3.43 8.14 15.40
C PRO A 39 -3.81 7.42 16.70
N ARG A 40 -2.90 7.41 17.66
CA ARG A 40 -3.02 6.63 18.89
C ARG A 40 -4.26 7.00 19.70
N GLU A 41 -4.54 8.28 19.84
CA GLU A 41 -5.67 8.80 20.60
C GLU A 41 -7.00 8.30 20.02
N TYR A 42 -7.12 8.24 18.68
CA TYR A 42 -8.31 7.69 18.01
C TYR A 42 -8.45 6.19 18.23
N SER A 43 -7.34 5.45 18.07
CA SER A 43 -7.32 4.00 18.25
C SER A 43 -7.75 3.59 19.66
N GLU A 44 -7.19 4.24 20.68
CA GLU A 44 -7.51 3.97 22.08
C GLU A 44 -8.96 4.35 22.42
N ALA A 45 -9.47 5.47 21.89
CA ALA A 45 -10.86 5.89 22.07
C ALA A 45 -11.88 4.98 21.36
N SER A 46 -11.49 4.36 20.24
CA SER A 46 -12.35 3.48 19.43
C SER A 46 -12.30 2.02 19.87
N GLY A 47 -11.71 1.71 21.04
CA GLY A 47 -11.63 0.35 21.57
C GLY A 47 -10.53 -0.53 20.96
N GLY A 48 -9.64 0.05 20.14
CA GLY A 48 -8.46 -0.63 19.57
C GLY A 48 -8.69 -1.43 18.28
N ASP A 49 -9.90 -1.37 17.70
CA ASP A 49 -10.21 -2.08 16.44
C ASP A 49 -9.40 -1.53 15.26
N ASP A 50 -9.21 -0.21 15.24
CA ASP A 50 -8.36 0.53 14.31
C ASP A 50 -6.97 0.73 14.94
N PRO A 51 -5.95 -0.07 14.58
CA PRO A 51 -4.69 -0.12 15.31
C PRO A 51 -3.82 1.13 15.06
N TRP A 52 -3.10 1.58 16.09
CA TRP A 52 -2.13 2.68 15.97
C TRP A 52 -0.67 2.23 15.75
N LEU A 53 -0.48 0.90 15.70
CA LEU A 53 0.80 0.23 15.59
C LEU A 53 0.70 -0.93 14.60
N MET A 54 1.71 -1.04 13.73
CA MET A 54 1.99 -2.23 12.93
C MET A 54 3.36 -2.78 13.33
N GLN A 55 3.49 -4.11 13.46
CA GLN A 55 4.76 -4.75 13.81
C GLN A 55 5.04 -5.93 12.89
N THR A 56 6.23 -5.92 12.29
CA THR A 56 6.79 -7.04 11.57
C THR A 56 7.93 -7.64 12.38
N GLN A 57 7.90 -8.95 12.61
CA GLN A 57 9.01 -9.75 13.08
C GLN A 57 9.36 -10.81 12.05
N CYS A 58 10.63 -10.89 11.69
CA CYS A 58 11.17 -11.91 10.80
C CYS A 58 12.47 -12.47 11.38
N LEU A 59 12.88 -13.64 10.89
CA LEU A 59 14.15 -14.24 11.24
C LEU A 59 15.15 -14.02 10.11
N VAL A 60 16.38 -13.70 10.48
CA VAL A 60 17.50 -13.54 9.56
C VAL A 60 18.62 -14.47 9.97
N SER A 61 18.94 -15.41 9.09
CA SER A 61 20.14 -16.22 9.18
C SER A 61 21.32 -15.43 8.60
N GLY A 62 22.37 -15.26 9.37
CA GLY A 62 23.51 -14.44 9.00
C GLY A 62 24.40 -14.15 10.20
N ASN A 63 25.40 -13.30 10.01
CA ASN A 63 26.31 -12.89 11.07
C ASN A 63 26.05 -11.45 11.54
N ALA A 64 26.83 -11.00 12.52
CA ALA A 64 26.73 -9.66 13.10
C ALA A 64 26.88 -8.51 12.06
N GLN A 65 27.56 -8.76 10.94
CA GLN A 65 27.78 -7.80 9.84
C GLN A 65 26.73 -7.92 8.73
N THR A 66 25.69 -8.74 8.90
CA THR A 66 24.56 -8.79 7.96
C THR A 66 23.90 -7.42 7.93
N GLU A 67 23.86 -6.81 6.75
CA GLU A 67 23.26 -5.49 6.55
C GLU A 67 21.75 -5.65 6.33
N VAL A 68 20.96 -4.70 6.84
CA VAL A 68 19.52 -4.61 6.60
C VAL A 68 19.17 -3.29 5.94
N ALA A 69 18.20 -3.34 5.03
CA ALA A 69 17.52 -2.17 4.49
C ALA A 69 16.01 -2.32 4.73
N VAL A 70 15.39 -1.23 5.16
CA VAL A 70 13.95 -1.18 5.43
C VAL A 70 13.35 -0.08 4.58
N LYS A 71 12.27 -0.42 3.88
CA LYS A 71 11.46 0.53 3.13
C LYS A 71 10.02 0.38 3.60
N VAL A 72 9.45 1.46 4.11
CA VAL A 72 8.04 1.52 4.50
C VAL A 72 7.29 2.33 3.44
N ARG A 73 6.19 1.76 2.93
CA ARG A 73 5.30 2.43 1.98
C ARG A 73 3.89 2.47 2.55
N PHE A 74 3.19 3.56 2.29
CA PHE A 74 1.79 3.74 2.68
C PHE A 74 1.12 4.78 1.79
N LEU A 75 -0.20 4.77 1.80
CA LEU A 75 -1.06 5.77 1.18
C LEU A 75 -1.40 6.85 2.20
N HIS A 76 -1.26 8.10 1.76
CA HIS A 76 -1.69 9.28 2.49
C HIS A 76 -2.93 9.85 1.79
N VAL A 77 -4.07 9.84 2.47
CA VAL A 77 -5.32 10.35 1.89
C VAL A 77 -5.30 11.88 1.85
N VAL A 78 -5.60 12.43 0.68
CA VAL A 78 -5.56 13.86 0.38
C VAL A 78 -6.89 14.35 -0.17
N ASP A 79 -7.21 15.60 0.08
CA ASP A 79 -8.44 16.24 -0.38
C ASP A 79 -8.20 16.92 -1.72
N ARG A 80 -8.80 16.40 -2.79
CA ARG A 80 -8.83 17.06 -4.09
C ARG A 80 -10.02 18.01 -4.13
N LYS A 81 -9.73 19.28 -4.37
CA LYS A 81 -10.68 20.36 -4.63
C LYS A 81 -10.52 20.84 -6.07
N VAL A 82 -11.59 21.40 -6.62
CA VAL A 82 -11.61 21.96 -7.96
C VAL A 82 -12.01 23.42 -7.87
N ALA A 83 -11.23 24.30 -8.50
CA ALA A 83 -11.50 25.72 -8.55
C ALA A 83 -11.66 26.19 -10.00
N GLU A 84 -12.70 26.96 -10.27
CA GLU A 84 -12.95 27.61 -11.55
C GLU A 84 -12.30 29.00 -11.59
N HIS A 85 -11.73 29.37 -12.74
CA HIS A 85 -11.08 30.65 -12.98
C HIS A 85 -11.86 31.46 -14.03
N ALA A 86 -12.92 32.14 -13.62
CA ALA A 86 -13.74 32.99 -14.48
C ALA A 86 -13.25 34.46 -14.56
N GLY A 87 -11.94 34.67 -14.68
CA GLY A 87 -11.33 36.01 -14.79
C GLY A 87 -11.28 36.84 -13.49
N GLY A 88 -11.54 36.21 -12.34
CA GLY A 88 -11.46 36.79 -10.99
C GLY A 88 -10.69 35.89 -10.02
N GLU A 89 -11.00 35.99 -8.71
CA GLU A 89 -10.45 35.05 -7.72
C GLU A 89 -10.95 33.62 -7.99
N PRO A 90 -10.10 32.59 -7.79
CA PRO A 90 -10.52 31.20 -7.94
C PRO A 90 -11.68 30.86 -7.01
N CYS A 91 -12.75 30.30 -7.55
CA CYS A 91 -13.91 29.87 -6.78
C CYS A 91 -13.96 28.34 -6.74
N PHE A 92 -14.08 27.74 -5.55
CA PHE A 92 -14.26 26.30 -5.44
C PHE A 92 -15.63 25.87 -5.96
N VAL A 93 -15.64 24.83 -6.80
CA VAL A 93 -16.83 24.31 -7.47
C VAL A 93 -16.94 22.80 -7.29
N ASP A 94 -18.17 22.29 -7.25
CA ASP A 94 -18.44 20.85 -7.18
C ASP A 94 -18.23 20.13 -8.53
N GLU A 95 -18.21 20.89 -9.62
CA GLU A 95 -17.97 20.40 -10.98
C GLU A 95 -17.32 21.50 -11.83
N LEU A 96 -16.24 21.17 -12.53
CA LEU A 96 -15.67 21.98 -13.61
C LEU A 96 -15.64 21.15 -14.89
N ARG A 97 -16.32 21.64 -15.93
CA ARG A 97 -16.37 20.96 -17.24
C ARG A 97 -15.50 21.69 -18.25
N VAL A 98 -14.60 20.95 -18.89
CA VAL A 98 -13.68 21.47 -19.91
C VAL A 98 -13.71 20.55 -21.13
N GLY A 99 -14.42 20.99 -22.17
CA GLY A 99 -14.74 20.12 -23.30
C GLY A 99 -15.57 18.91 -22.85
N ASP A 100 -15.06 17.72 -23.11
CA ASP A 100 -15.69 16.45 -22.70
C ASP A 100 -15.22 15.96 -21.33
N GLU A 101 -14.21 16.60 -20.73
CA GLU A 101 -13.70 16.24 -19.41
C GLU A 101 -14.46 16.95 -18.29
N VAL A 102 -14.69 16.22 -17.20
CA VAL A 102 -15.34 16.71 -15.99
C VAL A 102 -14.41 16.49 -14.81
N HIS A 103 -14.09 17.57 -14.09
CA HIS A 103 -13.30 17.52 -12.87
C HIS A 103 -14.21 17.76 -11.66
N ARG A 104 -14.15 16.87 -10.67
CA ARG A 104 -14.92 16.95 -9.43
C ARG A 104 -14.00 16.92 -8.20
N PRO A 105 -14.41 17.52 -7.07
CA PRO A 105 -13.75 17.29 -5.78
C PRO A 105 -13.89 15.83 -5.33
N TRP A 106 -12.83 15.26 -4.77
CA TRP A 106 -12.77 13.86 -4.30
C TRP A 106 -11.65 13.65 -3.28
N GLU A 107 -11.65 12.52 -2.58
CA GLU A 107 -10.52 12.10 -1.76
C GLU A 107 -9.58 11.18 -2.54
N GLU A 108 -8.36 11.62 -2.80
CA GLU A 108 -7.33 10.83 -3.49
C GLU A 108 -6.36 10.20 -2.47
N ALA A 109 -5.45 9.33 -2.94
CA ALA A 109 -4.31 8.88 -2.15
C ALA A 109 -3.00 9.17 -2.86
N ILE A 110 -2.06 9.73 -2.10
CA ILE A 110 -0.68 9.92 -2.51
C ILE A 110 0.17 8.82 -1.87
N GLU A 111 1.02 8.18 -2.65
CA GLU A 111 2.01 7.25 -2.12
C GLU A 111 3.11 8.00 -1.35
N ARG A 112 3.43 7.51 -0.16
CA ARG A 112 4.56 7.97 0.64
C ARG A 112 5.51 6.79 0.87
N GLU A 113 6.80 7.09 0.79
CA GLU A 113 7.86 6.12 1.03
C GLU A 113 8.84 6.68 2.06
N ILE A 114 9.23 5.84 3.00
CA ILE A 114 10.29 6.10 3.98
C ILE A 114 11.32 4.99 3.79
N VAL A 115 12.47 5.36 3.24
CA VAL A 115 13.60 4.44 3.10
C VAL A 115 14.55 4.69 4.26
N VAL A 116 14.92 3.61 4.94
CA VAL A 116 15.94 3.62 5.97
C VAL A 116 17.19 2.96 5.41
N ASP A 117 17.93 3.75 4.64
CA ASP A 117 19.16 3.41 3.93
C ASP A 117 20.22 4.50 4.21
N GLY A 118 20.69 4.60 5.45
CA GLY A 118 21.24 5.90 5.90
C GLY A 118 22.40 5.86 6.88
N VAL A 119 23.38 4.98 6.73
CA VAL A 119 24.72 5.21 7.32
C VAL A 119 25.79 4.79 6.34
N PRO A 120 26.90 5.53 6.22
CA PRO A 120 28.12 5.00 5.62
C PRO A 120 28.49 3.68 6.33
N GLY A 121 28.37 2.55 5.61
CA GLY A 121 28.56 1.19 6.16
C GLY A 121 27.29 0.35 6.37
N GLY A 122 26.10 0.89 6.06
CA GLY A 122 24.83 0.17 6.22
C GLY A 122 24.34 0.13 7.68
N VAL A 123 23.18 -0.49 7.91
CA VAL A 123 22.69 -0.83 9.25
C VAL A 123 22.91 -2.31 9.43
N THR A 124 23.68 -2.73 10.42
CA THR A 124 23.97 -4.16 10.63
C THR A 124 23.12 -4.76 11.74
N MET A 125 23.05 -6.10 11.79
CA MET A 125 22.45 -6.80 12.92
C MET A 125 23.15 -6.47 14.24
N ALA A 126 24.48 -6.29 14.24
CA ALA A 126 25.22 -5.88 15.42
C ALA A 126 24.69 -4.55 15.98
N ASP A 127 24.55 -3.53 15.12
CA ASP A 127 24.08 -2.21 15.53
C ASP A 127 22.71 -2.31 16.20
N LEU A 128 21.79 -3.07 15.58
CA LEU A 128 20.41 -3.23 16.02
C LEU A 128 20.25 -4.13 17.25
N THR A 129 21.26 -4.95 17.60
CA THR A 129 21.29 -5.69 18.87
C THR A 129 21.79 -4.85 20.05
N ILE A 130 22.54 -3.78 19.78
CA ILE A 130 23.08 -2.88 20.80
C ILE A 130 22.09 -1.75 21.08
N GLU A 131 21.56 -1.12 20.02
CA GLU A 131 20.70 0.05 20.14
C GLU A 131 19.54 -0.02 19.14
N ASN A 132 18.34 0.31 19.62
CA ASN A 132 17.19 0.46 18.76
C ASN A 132 17.40 1.66 17.84
N ARG A 133 17.15 1.48 16.56
CA ARG A 133 17.22 2.56 15.59
C ARG A 133 15.83 3.10 15.30
N THR A 134 15.70 4.42 15.33
CA THR A 134 14.44 5.11 15.10
C THR A 134 14.56 6.11 13.97
N VAL A 135 13.59 6.10 13.06
CA VAL A 135 13.42 7.10 11.99
C VAL A 135 12.03 7.69 12.11
N GLU A 136 11.95 9.02 12.12
CA GLU A 136 10.67 9.73 12.17
C GLU A 136 10.08 9.87 10.77
N ILE A 137 8.77 9.70 10.68
CA ILE A 137 7.96 10.06 9.52
C ILE A 137 7.43 11.45 9.81
N ASP A 138 7.80 12.44 9.02
CA ASP A 138 7.34 13.82 9.16
C ASP A 138 6.94 14.37 7.79
N VAL A 139 5.65 14.33 7.51
CA VAL A 139 5.05 14.96 6.34
C VAL A 139 4.40 16.25 6.82
N PRO A 140 4.93 17.43 6.47
CA PRO A 140 4.29 18.68 6.83
C PRO A 140 2.94 18.82 6.11
N GLU A 141 2.04 19.59 6.72
CA GLU A 141 0.82 20.02 6.03
C GLU A 141 1.20 20.76 4.74
N GLY A 142 0.39 20.59 3.71
CA GLY A 142 0.73 21.15 2.41
C GLY A 142 -0.41 21.08 1.41
N SER A 143 -0.15 21.72 0.28
CA SER A 143 -1.01 21.68 -0.88
C SER A 143 -0.19 21.65 -2.16
N ASP A 144 -0.76 21.05 -3.19
CA ASP A 144 -0.26 21.09 -4.55
C ASP A 144 -1.37 21.60 -5.48
N GLN A 145 -0.99 22.32 -6.53
CA GLN A 145 -1.94 22.92 -7.46
C GLN A 145 -1.54 22.63 -8.90
N GLU A 146 -2.47 22.03 -9.64
CA GLU A 146 -2.35 21.71 -11.05
C GLU A 146 -3.33 22.57 -11.86
N PRO A 147 -2.89 23.28 -12.92
CA PRO A 147 -3.79 24.08 -13.74
C PRO A 147 -4.66 23.19 -14.65
N VAL A 148 -5.95 23.52 -14.75
CA VAL A 148 -6.85 22.94 -15.75
C VAL A 148 -6.89 23.88 -16.96
N LEU A 149 -6.48 23.36 -18.12
CA LEU A 149 -6.39 24.10 -19.37
C LEU A 149 -7.53 23.70 -20.32
N ASP A 150 -8.07 24.67 -21.05
CA ASP A 150 -8.99 24.41 -22.15
C ASP A 150 -8.24 23.93 -23.41
N PRO A 151 -8.96 23.50 -24.47
CA PRO A 151 -8.32 23.09 -25.74
C PRO A 151 -7.50 24.19 -26.43
N SER A 152 -7.66 25.46 -26.04
CA SER A 152 -6.83 26.56 -26.53
C SER A 152 -5.53 26.75 -25.75
N GLY A 153 -5.34 25.99 -24.66
CA GLY A 153 -4.22 26.11 -23.72
C GLY A 153 -4.43 27.19 -22.66
N SER A 154 -5.63 27.78 -22.55
CA SER A 154 -5.94 28.81 -21.57
C SER A 154 -6.36 28.17 -20.24
N ARG A 155 -5.85 28.66 -19.11
CA ARG A 155 -6.24 28.18 -17.78
C ARG A 155 -7.68 28.59 -17.48
N VAL A 156 -8.55 27.59 -17.32
CA VAL A 156 -9.97 27.75 -16.97
C VAL A 156 -10.27 27.30 -15.54
N GLY A 157 -9.33 26.59 -14.92
CA GLY A 157 -9.47 26.16 -13.53
C GLY A 157 -8.18 25.66 -12.91
N SER A 158 -8.32 25.03 -11.74
CA SER A 158 -7.24 24.35 -11.02
C SER A 158 -7.76 23.15 -10.25
N ILE A 159 -6.97 22.09 -10.24
CA ILE A 159 -7.09 20.99 -9.28
C ILE A 159 -6.14 21.31 -8.13
N ILE A 160 -6.65 21.33 -6.90
CA ILE A 160 -5.89 21.62 -5.70
C ILE A 160 -5.95 20.38 -4.81
N ARG A 161 -4.80 19.83 -4.44
CA ARG A 161 -4.69 18.68 -3.53
C ARG A 161 -4.15 19.18 -2.21
N GLU A 162 -4.92 19.03 -1.14
CA GLU A 162 -4.52 19.44 0.21
C GLU A 162 -4.34 18.21 1.10
N TRP A 163 -3.33 18.23 1.97
CA TRP A 163 -3.10 17.16 2.94
C TRP A 163 -2.74 17.71 4.31
N SER A 164 -3.25 17.03 5.33
CA SER A 164 -2.87 17.31 6.72
C SER A 164 -1.46 16.84 7.00
N ALA A 165 -0.81 17.47 7.98
CA ALA A 165 0.44 16.95 8.50
C ALA A 165 0.26 15.51 8.99
N LEU A 166 1.24 14.66 8.71
CA LEU A 166 1.26 13.26 9.10
C LEU A 166 2.58 12.96 9.80
N ARG A 167 2.49 12.43 11.02
CA ARG A 167 3.64 12.04 11.82
C ARG A 167 3.59 10.57 12.20
N GLY A 168 4.75 9.97 12.22
CA GLY A 168 4.90 8.58 12.62
C GLY A 168 6.33 8.25 12.97
N ARG A 169 6.56 7.00 13.32
CA ARG A 169 7.86 6.49 13.71
C ARG A 169 8.06 5.09 13.18
N VAL A 170 9.22 4.85 12.59
CA VAL A 170 9.75 3.53 12.25
C VAL A 170 10.84 3.17 13.24
N GLU A 171 10.59 2.16 14.08
CA GLU A 171 11.56 1.64 15.05
C GLU A 171 12.05 0.26 14.61
N MET A 172 13.37 0.07 14.65
CA MET A 172 14.04 -1.15 14.22
C MET A 172 14.92 -1.67 15.35
N ARG A 173 14.87 -2.99 15.58
CA ARG A 173 15.72 -3.66 16.57
C ARG A 173 15.98 -5.10 16.17
N ALA A 174 17.07 -5.68 16.65
CA ALA A 174 17.40 -7.07 16.45
C ALA A 174 17.68 -7.74 17.80
N GLU A 175 17.30 -9.01 17.92
CA GLU A 175 17.60 -9.84 19.09
C GLU A 175 18.29 -11.11 18.60
N SER A 176 19.36 -11.57 19.28
CA SER A 176 19.96 -12.86 18.94
C SER A 176 18.99 -13.99 19.27
N ALA A 177 18.74 -14.85 18.28
CA ALA A 177 17.88 -16.04 18.38
C ALA A 177 18.69 -17.35 18.21
N GLY A 178 20.01 -17.25 18.10
CA GLY A 178 20.94 -18.34 17.85
C GLY A 178 22.34 -17.80 17.50
N ALA A 179 23.28 -18.71 17.19
CA ALA A 179 24.65 -18.33 16.86
C ALA A 179 24.73 -17.45 15.59
N ASP A 180 23.99 -17.83 14.55
CA ASP A 180 23.93 -17.14 13.25
C ASP A 180 22.46 -16.83 12.87
N LEU A 181 21.66 -16.47 13.88
CA LEU A 181 20.23 -16.21 13.73
C LEU A 181 19.81 -15.00 14.55
N PHE A 182 19.10 -14.08 13.91
CA PHE A 182 18.57 -12.87 14.52
C PHE A 182 17.05 -12.79 14.33
N ARG A 183 16.35 -12.33 15.36
CA ARG A 183 14.96 -11.89 15.25
C ARG A 183 14.96 -10.39 14.99
N PHE A 184 14.66 -10.01 13.76
CA PHE A 184 14.59 -8.61 13.34
C PHE A 184 13.15 -8.10 13.48
N THR A 185 12.97 -7.00 14.20
CA THR A 185 11.67 -6.37 14.45
C THR A 185 11.65 -4.98 13.84
N VAL A 186 10.60 -4.68 13.07
CA VAL A 186 10.27 -3.34 12.58
C VAL A 186 8.88 -2.96 13.09
N ARG A 187 8.78 -1.81 13.75
CA ARG A 187 7.52 -1.23 14.24
C ARG A 187 7.24 0.08 13.54
N ILE A 188 6.01 0.25 13.10
CA ILE A 188 5.51 1.48 12.51
C ILE A 188 4.39 1.99 13.40
N THR A 189 4.57 3.19 13.93
CA THR A 189 3.65 3.85 14.84
C THR A 189 3.17 5.14 14.22
N ASN A 190 1.86 5.41 14.26
CA ASN A 190 1.34 6.74 13.94
C ASN A 190 1.36 7.62 15.19
N THR A 191 2.08 8.73 15.12
CA THR A 191 2.27 9.71 16.20
C THR A 191 1.66 11.06 15.86
N THR A 192 0.80 11.10 14.83
CA THR A 192 0.10 12.32 14.41
C THR A 192 -0.76 12.83 15.55
N PRO A 193 -0.53 14.07 16.04
CA PRO A 193 -1.35 14.62 17.10
C PRO A 193 -2.77 14.84 16.59
N LEU A 194 -3.75 14.47 17.41
CA LEU A 194 -5.14 14.81 17.18
C LEU A 194 -5.57 15.96 18.10
N ASP A 195 -6.23 16.96 17.54
CA ASP A 195 -6.87 18.04 18.29
C ASP A 195 -8.27 17.61 18.76
N THR A 196 -8.79 18.18 19.84
CA THR A 196 -10.09 17.75 20.42
C THR A 196 -11.30 17.89 19.47
N THR A 197 -11.14 18.47 18.28
CA THR A 197 -12.19 18.58 17.27
C THR A 197 -12.38 17.30 16.44
N TRP A 198 -11.44 16.35 16.53
CA TRP A 198 -11.49 15.12 15.75
C TRP A 198 -12.75 14.28 16.01
N GLU A 199 -13.30 14.32 17.23
CA GLU A 199 -14.52 13.60 17.62
C GLU A 199 -15.75 14.01 16.78
N GLY A 200 -15.78 15.26 16.30
CA GLY A 200 -16.82 15.77 15.40
C GLY A 200 -16.55 15.53 13.91
N SER A 201 -15.31 15.17 13.55
CA SER A 201 -14.88 15.01 12.15
C SER A 201 -15.21 13.62 11.55
N GLY A 202 -15.67 12.68 12.38
CA GLY A 202 -15.96 11.32 11.95
C GLY A 202 -14.70 10.54 11.49
N ARG A 203 -14.92 9.38 10.87
CA ARG A 203 -13.83 8.51 10.38
C ARG A 203 -13.03 9.15 9.25
N ASP A 204 -13.67 9.95 8.40
CA ASP A 204 -13.05 10.55 7.21
C ASP A 204 -11.93 11.53 7.56
N GLY A 205 -12.15 12.39 8.57
CA GLY A 205 -11.12 13.30 9.07
C GLY A 205 -9.93 12.56 9.70
N ILE A 206 -10.15 11.37 10.25
CA ILE A 206 -9.10 10.54 10.84
C ILE A 206 -8.25 9.85 9.77
N VAL A 207 -8.88 9.33 8.71
CA VAL A 207 -8.19 8.64 7.61
C VAL A 207 -7.14 9.54 6.94
N ARG A 208 -7.39 10.85 6.84
CA ARG A 208 -6.42 11.86 6.33
C ARG A 208 -5.16 12.04 7.19
N ARG A 209 -5.22 11.56 8.44
CA ARG A 209 -4.14 11.57 9.44
C ARG A 209 -3.63 10.15 9.75
N SER A 210 -3.97 9.18 8.92
CA SER A 210 -3.57 7.78 9.05
C SER A 210 -2.59 7.36 7.96
N LEU A 211 -1.74 6.39 8.25
CA LEU A 211 -0.94 5.69 7.24
C LEU A 211 -1.80 4.55 6.71
N ILE A 212 -2.28 4.66 5.47
CA ILE A 212 -3.24 3.70 4.90
C ILE A 212 -2.50 2.66 4.06
N SER A 213 -2.95 1.40 4.08
CA SER A 213 -2.31 0.31 3.32
C SER A 213 -0.80 0.21 3.57
N THR A 214 -0.43 0.35 4.85
CA THR A 214 0.97 0.36 5.26
C THR A 214 1.58 -1.02 5.03
N HIS A 215 2.71 -1.08 4.33
CA HIS A 215 3.48 -2.30 4.16
C HIS A 215 4.98 -2.01 4.25
N THR A 216 5.76 -3.05 4.51
CA THR A 216 7.21 -2.96 4.72
C THR A 216 7.94 -3.92 3.79
N ILE A 217 8.91 -3.41 3.05
CA ILE A 217 9.87 -4.20 2.28
C ILE A 217 11.17 -4.25 3.08
N LEU A 218 11.61 -5.45 3.39
CA LEU A 218 12.83 -5.71 4.14
C LEU A 218 13.83 -6.40 3.21
N ARG A 219 15.07 -5.93 3.20
CA ARG A 219 16.17 -6.56 2.46
C ARG A 219 17.34 -6.83 3.37
N VAL A 220 18.06 -7.92 3.12
CA VAL A 220 19.32 -8.25 3.79
C VAL A 220 20.45 -8.36 2.78
N ARG A 221 21.68 -8.07 3.20
CA ARG A 221 22.89 -8.41 2.45
C ARG A 221 23.82 -9.20 3.35
N ASN A 222 24.47 -10.22 2.80
CA ASN A 222 25.31 -11.17 3.53
C ASN A 222 24.54 -12.00 4.58
N GLY A 223 23.28 -12.30 4.30
CA GLY A 223 22.41 -13.15 5.10
C GLY A 223 21.13 -13.46 4.33
N ASP A 224 20.30 -14.33 4.90
CA ASP A 224 19.05 -14.82 4.31
C ASP A 224 17.92 -14.74 5.34
N PHE A 225 16.75 -14.30 4.91
CA PHE A 225 15.53 -14.43 5.69
C PHE A 225 15.09 -15.89 5.81
N VAL A 226 14.44 -16.23 6.93
CA VAL A 226 13.75 -17.52 7.11
C VAL A 226 12.27 -17.36 6.84
N SER A 227 11.71 -18.23 6.01
CA SER A 227 10.26 -18.34 5.83
C SER A 227 9.59 -18.56 7.18
N LEU A 228 8.54 -17.78 7.46
CA LEU A 228 7.69 -18.02 8.63
C LEU A 228 6.51 -18.95 8.33
N LEU A 229 6.19 -19.15 7.04
CA LEU A 229 5.13 -20.05 6.59
C LEU A 229 5.62 -21.49 6.57
N GLU A 230 6.80 -21.72 5.99
CA GLU A 230 7.45 -23.02 5.87
C GLU A 230 8.88 -22.95 6.44
N PRO A 231 9.03 -22.72 7.77
CA PRO A 231 10.34 -22.63 8.39
C PRO A 231 11.08 -23.98 8.32
N PRO A 232 12.39 -24.00 8.02
CA PRO A 232 13.22 -25.18 8.20
C PRO A 232 13.11 -25.73 9.64
N PRO A 233 13.22 -27.06 9.85
CA PRO A 233 13.02 -27.67 11.17
C PRO A 233 13.87 -27.06 12.29
N GLU A 234 15.11 -26.67 12.00
CA GLU A 234 16.00 -26.02 12.98
C GLU A 234 15.55 -24.62 13.41
N HIS A 235 14.66 -23.96 12.66
CA HIS A 235 14.19 -22.61 12.92
C HIS A 235 12.70 -22.54 13.30
N ALA A 236 11.98 -23.66 13.21
CA ALA A 236 10.53 -23.72 13.47
C ALA A 236 10.13 -23.16 14.85
N ALA A 237 10.91 -23.44 15.89
CA ALA A 237 10.64 -22.94 17.23
C ALA A 237 10.79 -21.41 17.34
N GLU A 238 11.80 -20.83 16.69
CA GLU A 238 12.00 -19.38 16.70
C GLU A 238 11.01 -18.66 15.78
N ALA A 239 10.62 -19.29 14.67
CA ALA A 239 9.61 -18.77 13.75
C ALA A 239 8.24 -18.68 14.43
N ALA A 240 7.86 -19.72 15.19
CA ALA A 240 6.62 -19.75 15.97
C ALA A 240 6.56 -18.69 17.09
N ARG A 241 7.71 -18.13 17.50
CA ARG A 241 7.79 -17.03 18.47
C ARG A 241 7.73 -15.65 17.82
N CYS A 242 7.71 -15.55 16.49
CA CYS A 242 7.54 -14.27 15.81
C CYS A 242 6.13 -13.74 16.02
N GLU A 243 6.04 -12.51 16.51
CA GLU A 243 4.78 -11.81 16.73
C GLU A 243 4.61 -10.72 15.68
N ASN A 244 3.75 -10.99 14.70
CA ASN A 244 3.35 -10.02 13.69
C ASN A 244 2.00 -9.41 14.06
N VAL A 245 1.90 -8.08 13.99
CA VAL A 245 0.68 -7.34 14.32
C VAL A 245 0.16 -6.67 13.05
N LYS A 246 -1.00 -7.17 12.57
CA LYS A 246 -1.74 -6.62 11.42
C LYS A 246 -0.97 -6.68 10.09
N THR A 247 -0.01 -7.59 9.99
CA THR A 247 0.85 -7.77 8.83
C THR A 247 1.33 -9.22 8.74
N TRP A 248 1.65 -9.68 7.53
CA TRP A 248 2.12 -11.03 7.23
C TRP A 248 3.37 -10.96 6.37
N PRO A 249 4.57 -11.22 6.94
CA PRO A 249 5.82 -11.24 6.20
C PRO A 249 5.95 -12.51 5.36
N VAL A 250 6.22 -12.34 4.07
CA VAL A 250 6.48 -13.41 3.11
C VAL A 250 7.75 -13.15 2.31
N LEU A 251 8.45 -14.21 1.92
CA LEU A 251 9.57 -14.13 0.98
C LEU A 251 9.06 -13.65 -0.38
N VAL A 252 9.85 -12.79 -1.04
CA VAL A 252 9.53 -12.28 -2.38
C VAL A 252 10.78 -12.29 -3.25
N GLY A 253 10.60 -12.48 -4.55
CA GLY A 253 11.68 -12.70 -5.51
C GLY A 253 11.46 -13.98 -6.30
N ASP A 254 12.52 -14.45 -6.96
CA ASP A 254 12.49 -15.76 -7.61
C ASP A 254 12.52 -16.87 -6.55
N HIS A 255 11.92 -18.02 -6.86
CA HIS A 255 11.84 -19.11 -5.90
C HIS A 255 13.24 -19.57 -5.47
N GLY A 256 13.51 -19.53 -4.16
CA GLY A 256 14.82 -19.83 -3.58
C GLY A 256 15.65 -18.59 -3.24
N GLU A 257 15.32 -17.41 -3.75
CA GLU A 257 15.87 -16.14 -3.25
C GLU A 257 15.33 -15.87 -1.85
N ARG A 258 16.20 -15.49 -0.92
CA ARG A 258 15.83 -15.29 0.50
C ARG A 258 16.35 -13.97 1.05
N ASP A 259 16.76 -13.05 0.18
CA ASP A 259 17.32 -11.77 0.59
C ASP A 259 16.25 -10.68 0.83
N THR A 260 14.99 -10.94 0.48
CA THR A 260 13.91 -9.96 0.52
C THR A 260 12.61 -10.53 1.11
N ILE A 261 11.97 -9.76 1.99
CA ILE A 261 10.62 -10.01 2.50
C ILE A 261 9.71 -8.82 2.15
N LEU A 262 8.45 -9.11 1.81
CA LEU A 262 7.35 -8.16 1.85
C LEU A 262 6.46 -8.49 3.05
N SER A 263 6.28 -7.55 3.97
CA SER A 263 5.31 -7.64 5.05
C SER A 263 4.15 -6.72 4.77
N SER A 264 3.00 -7.31 4.48
CA SER A 264 1.81 -6.58 4.04
C SER A 264 0.58 -6.91 4.90
N PRO A 265 -0.45 -6.05 4.91
CA PRO A 265 -1.69 -6.31 5.62
C PRO A 265 -2.61 -7.31 4.90
N ILE A 266 -2.14 -7.87 3.79
CA ILE A 266 -2.82 -8.89 2.98
C ILE A 266 -2.07 -10.20 3.16
N ILE A 267 -2.81 -11.29 3.38
CA ILE A 267 -2.24 -12.61 3.59
C ILE A 267 -1.79 -13.15 2.25
N LEU A 268 -0.48 -13.35 2.10
CA LEU A 268 0.15 -13.93 0.92
C LEU A 268 0.87 -15.23 1.30
N TYR A 269 1.26 -16.00 0.28
CA TYR A 269 2.24 -17.08 0.43
C TYR A 269 3.62 -16.58 0.04
N ASP A 270 4.66 -17.34 0.39
CA ASP A 270 6.02 -17.07 -0.09
C ASP A 270 6.08 -17.12 -1.62
N TYR A 271 6.90 -16.23 -2.18
CA TYR A 271 7.07 -16.04 -3.62
C TYR A 271 5.76 -15.73 -4.36
N PRO A 272 4.97 -14.75 -3.90
CA PRO A 272 3.72 -14.40 -4.56
C PRO A 272 4.01 -13.98 -6.01
N GLN A 273 3.19 -14.45 -6.94
CA GLN A 273 3.34 -14.18 -8.37
C GLN A 273 2.14 -13.40 -8.85
N ILE A 274 2.39 -12.30 -9.56
CA ILE A 274 1.36 -11.67 -10.38
C ILE A 274 1.11 -12.58 -11.57
N ALA A 275 -0.16 -12.91 -11.85
CA ALA A 275 -0.52 -13.74 -12.99
C ALA A 275 0.09 -13.16 -14.30
N PRO A 276 0.84 -13.95 -15.09
CA PRO A 276 1.35 -13.54 -16.40
C PRO A 276 0.30 -12.95 -17.34
N GLU A 277 -0.93 -13.41 -17.20
CA GLU A 277 -2.12 -13.00 -17.95
C GLU A 277 -2.65 -11.63 -17.48
N SER A 278 -2.21 -11.15 -16.31
CA SER A 278 -2.49 -9.80 -15.80
C SER A 278 -1.72 -8.76 -16.62
N HIS A 279 -2.35 -8.30 -17.69
CA HIS A 279 -1.85 -7.25 -18.59
C HIS A 279 -1.89 -5.87 -17.90
N GLY A 280 -1.11 -5.66 -16.85
CA GLY A 280 -0.93 -4.37 -16.15
C GLY A 280 -1.32 -4.39 -14.67
N ASN A 281 -1.23 -3.25 -13.99
CA ASN A 281 -1.62 -3.13 -12.58
C ASN A 281 -3.14 -2.92 -12.46
N PHE A 282 -3.87 -3.95 -12.03
CA PHE A 282 -5.29 -3.83 -11.65
C PHE A 282 -5.52 -3.95 -10.14
N PHE A 283 -4.44 -3.91 -9.36
CA PHE A 283 -4.48 -3.87 -7.89
C PHE A 283 -5.28 -5.04 -7.27
N ASP A 284 -5.20 -6.21 -7.89
CA ASP A 284 -5.63 -7.49 -7.34
C ASP A 284 -4.45 -8.46 -7.54
N THR A 285 -3.85 -8.91 -6.44
CA THR A 285 -2.52 -9.52 -6.44
C THR A 285 -2.53 -10.99 -6.87
N THR A 286 -3.68 -11.63 -7.06
CA THR A 286 -3.67 -13.07 -7.40
C THR A 286 -4.62 -13.48 -8.51
N GLU A 287 -5.73 -12.76 -8.75
CA GLU A 287 -6.74 -13.19 -9.71
C GLU A 287 -7.47 -11.97 -10.29
N ILE A 288 -6.95 -11.34 -11.34
CA ILE A 288 -7.90 -10.71 -12.27
C ILE A 288 -8.56 -11.87 -13.00
N ASP A 289 -9.63 -12.35 -12.41
CA ASP A 289 -10.58 -13.14 -13.15
C ASP A 289 -11.10 -12.26 -14.28
N GLU A 290 -11.18 -12.84 -15.48
CA GLU A 290 -12.06 -12.40 -16.56
C GLU A 290 -13.38 -11.80 -16.02
N LEU A 291 -13.90 -12.35 -14.92
CA LEU A 291 -15.05 -11.84 -14.17
C LEU A 291 -14.95 -10.35 -13.81
N MET A 292 -13.81 -9.85 -13.32
CA MET A 292 -13.67 -8.44 -12.95
C MET A 292 -13.61 -7.54 -14.19
N ALA A 293 -12.86 -7.95 -15.22
CA ALA A 293 -12.82 -7.23 -16.50
C ALA A 293 -14.21 -7.19 -17.17
N LEU A 294 -14.91 -8.33 -17.23
CA LEU A 294 -16.29 -8.42 -17.70
C LEU A 294 -17.23 -7.56 -16.85
N SER A 295 -17.07 -7.57 -15.53
CA SER A 295 -17.91 -6.77 -14.63
C SER A 295 -17.76 -5.27 -14.92
N VAL A 296 -16.53 -4.79 -15.11
CA VAL A 296 -16.25 -3.41 -15.55
C VAL A 296 -16.86 -3.12 -16.93
N LEU A 297 -16.76 -4.05 -17.89
CA LEU A 297 -17.39 -3.88 -19.22
C LEU A 297 -18.92 -3.83 -19.15
N THR A 298 -19.53 -4.50 -18.17
CA THR A 298 -20.99 -4.52 -17.97
C THR A 298 -21.54 -3.33 -17.18
N LEU A 299 -20.67 -2.46 -16.64
CA LEU A 299 -21.11 -1.22 -16.01
C LEU A 299 -21.89 -0.35 -17.00
N THR A 300 -22.88 0.37 -16.48
CA THR A 300 -23.65 1.33 -17.25
C THR A 300 -22.78 2.48 -17.74
N ASP A 301 -23.22 3.18 -18.79
CA ASP A 301 -22.49 4.33 -19.32
C ASP A 301 -22.25 5.42 -18.26
N ASP A 302 -23.19 5.58 -17.32
CA ASP A 302 -23.08 6.54 -16.22
C ASP A 302 -22.09 6.08 -15.15
N GLU A 303 -22.07 4.80 -14.79
CA GLU A 303 -21.04 4.24 -13.88
C GLU A 303 -19.64 4.31 -14.49
N LYS A 304 -19.50 4.02 -15.78
CA LYS A 304 -18.23 4.18 -16.50
C LYS A 304 -17.79 5.63 -16.54
N ARG A 305 -18.73 6.55 -16.76
CA ARG A 305 -18.45 8.00 -16.69
C ARG A 305 -17.96 8.40 -15.30
N GLU A 306 -18.63 7.93 -14.26
CA GLU A 306 -18.23 8.18 -12.87
C GLU A 306 -16.82 7.64 -12.57
N MET A 307 -16.48 6.43 -13.04
CA MET A 307 -15.13 5.86 -12.90
C MET A 307 -14.06 6.73 -13.55
N ARG A 308 -14.30 7.25 -14.78
CA ARG A 308 -13.36 8.16 -15.46
C ARG A 308 -13.17 9.46 -14.68
N GLU A 309 -14.22 9.94 -14.00
CA GLU A 309 -14.21 11.24 -13.31
C GLU A 309 -13.64 11.19 -11.88
N THR A 310 -13.60 10.01 -11.25
CA THR A 310 -13.32 9.87 -9.81
C THR A 310 -11.82 9.86 -9.47
N ASP A 311 -11.11 8.77 -9.78
CA ASP A 311 -9.70 8.58 -9.43
C ASP A 311 -8.88 8.29 -10.71
N PRO A 312 -7.70 8.90 -10.90
CA PRO A 312 -6.85 8.63 -12.06
C PRO A 312 -6.56 7.14 -12.28
N ARG A 313 -6.42 6.34 -11.21
CA ARG A 313 -6.20 4.89 -11.30
C ARG A 313 -7.46 4.14 -11.70
N SER A 314 -8.63 4.53 -11.19
CA SER A 314 -9.92 3.97 -11.63
C SER A 314 -10.15 4.23 -13.13
N ARG A 315 -9.76 5.41 -13.61
CA ARG A 315 -9.79 5.77 -15.04
C ARG A 315 -8.86 4.85 -15.84
N GLU A 316 -7.61 4.68 -15.41
CA GLU A 316 -6.65 3.79 -16.06
C GLU A 316 -7.17 2.35 -16.17
N ILE A 317 -7.79 1.83 -15.10
CA ILE A 317 -8.41 0.49 -15.09
C ILE A 317 -9.52 0.40 -16.15
N LEU A 318 -10.40 1.40 -16.24
CA LEU A 318 -11.49 1.42 -17.21
C LEU A 318 -10.97 1.51 -18.65
N GLU A 319 -10.07 2.45 -18.93
CA GLU A 319 -9.50 2.66 -20.26
C GLU A 319 -8.73 1.42 -20.74
N ARG A 320 -8.01 0.76 -19.84
CA ARG A 320 -7.34 -0.51 -20.13
C ARG A 320 -8.35 -1.61 -20.42
N THR A 321 -9.39 -1.74 -19.60
CA THR A 321 -10.42 -2.78 -19.80
C THR A 321 -11.16 -2.59 -21.12
N GLU A 322 -11.48 -1.34 -21.50
CA GLU A 322 -12.15 -1.02 -22.77
C GLU A 322 -11.25 -1.21 -24.00
N SER A 323 -9.93 -1.24 -23.83
CA SER A 323 -8.96 -1.46 -24.91
C SER A 323 -8.52 -2.92 -25.09
N LEU A 324 -8.95 -3.83 -24.21
CA LEU A 324 -8.66 -5.27 -24.35
C LEU A 324 -9.24 -5.82 -25.65
N SER A 325 -8.40 -6.49 -26.45
CA SER A 325 -8.85 -7.27 -27.59
C SER A 325 -9.58 -8.55 -27.12
N PRO A 326 -10.42 -9.16 -27.98
CA PRO A 326 -11.05 -10.44 -27.67
C PRO A 326 -10.05 -11.55 -27.33
N GLU A 327 -8.86 -11.55 -27.96
CA GLU A 327 -7.80 -12.53 -27.69
C GLU A 327 -7.18 -12.31 -26.30
N GLU A 328 -6.93 -11.06 -25.92
CA GLU A 328 -6.44 -10.70 -24.59
C GLU A 328 -7.50 -11.02 -23.51
N LEU A 329 -8.78 -10.72 -23.77
CA LEU A 329 -9.87 -11.08 -22.87
C LEU A 329 -9.99 -12.60 -22.69
N MET A 330 -9.85 -13.38 -23.76
CA MET A 330 -9.82 -14.85 -23.68
C MET A 330 -8.59 -15.37 -22.94
N SER A 331 -7.46 -14.67 -23.00
CA SER A 331 -6.26 -15.05 -22.26
C SER A 331 -6.39 -14.84 -20.75
N LEU A 332 -7.33 -13.99 -20.31
CA LEU A 332 -7.71 -13.81 -18.90
C LEU A 332 -8.57 -14.94 -18.35
N HIS A 333 -9.06 -15.87 -19.20
CA HIS A 333 -9.73 -17.08 -18.70
C HIS A 333 -8.74 -17.83 -17.80
N GLY A 334 -9.10 -17.95 -16.51
CA GLY A 334 -8.30 -18.66 -15.52
C GLY A 334 -7.82 -20.00 -16.06
N SER A 335 -6.52 -20.10 -16.33
CA SER A 335 -5.88 -21.37 -16.62
C SER A 335 -5.89 -22.18 -15.34
N ILE A 336 -6.68 -23.25 -15.24
CA ILE A 336 -6.59 -24.19 -14.11
C ILE A 336 -5.15 -24.73 -14.08
N ARG A 337 -4.31 -24.16 -13.22
CA ARG A 337 -2.97 -24.69 -12.98
C ARG A 337 -3.13 -25.95 -12.15
N SER A 338 -2.58 -27.04 -12.66
CA SER A 338 -2.70 -28.38 -12.09
C SER A 338 -2.49 -28.37 -10.58
N LEU A 339 -3.45 -28.96 -9.84
CA LEU A 339 -3.31 -29.29 -8.43
C LEU A 339 -2.00 -30.08 -8.23
N GLN A 340 -0.95 -29.42 -7.74
CA GLN A 340 0.27 -30.11 -7.35
C GLN A 340 -0.08 -30.96 -6.13
N THR A 341 -0.20 -32.27 -6.36
CA THR A 341 -0.43 -33.23 -5.29
C THR A 341 0.84 -33.25 -4.44
N LEU A 342 0.75 -32.73 -3.21
CA LEU A 342 1.79 -32.89 -2.19
C LEU A 342 2.03 -34.38 -1.99
N ARG A 343 3.09 -34.91 -2.63
CA ARG A 343 3.54 -36.27 -2.36
C ARG A 343 4.15 -36.28 -0.98
N ARG A 344 3.44 -36.92 -0.06
CA ARG A 344 3.97 -37.36 1.24
C ARG A 344 5.04 -38.41 0.93
N GLU A 345 6.32 -38.07 1.09
CA GLU A 345 7.37 -39.08 1.12
C GLU A 345 7.32 -39.77 2.49
N GLU A 346 7.28 -41.11 2.45
CA GLU A 346 7.18 -42.04 3.59
C GLU A 346 8.46 -42.12 4.42
#